data_AF-A0A1V3SC67-F1
#
_entry.id   AF-A0A1V3SC67-F1
#
_cell.length_a   1.000
_cell.length_b   1.000
_cell.length_c   1.000
_cell.angle_alpha   90.00
_cell.angle_beta   90.00
_cell.angle_gamma   90.00
#
_symmetry.space_group_name_H-M   'P 1'
#
loop_
_entity.id
_entity.type
_entity.pdbx_description
1 polymer ?
#
loop_
_entity_poly.entity_id
_entity_poly.type
_entity_poly.pdbx_seq_one_letter_code
_entity_poly.pdbx_strand_id
1 'polypeptide(L)'
;MEITPEQFATIEHCLPRQRGNVSLSNLQVVNAILYVAEHGCKWRGLPKRFGNWHTIYTRMNRWTKAGVLDRMFEELQRAQVVRIKIEAVSLDST
;
A
#
# COMPACT_ATOMS: atom_id res chain seq x y z
N MET A 1 4.03 6.87 7.66
CA MET A 1 2.68 6.58 8.16
C MET A 1 2.49 5.10 8.02
N GLU A 2 2.05 4.48 9.11
CA GLU A 2 1.74 3.06 9.18
C GLU A 2 0.40 2.96 9.91
N ILE A 3 -0.50 2.09 9.45
CA ILE A 3 -1.80 1.87 10.07
C ILE A 3 -1.75 0.65 10.99
N THR A 4 -2.58 0.66 12.02
CA THR A 4 -2.70 -0.46 12.95
C THR A 4 -3.50 -1.61 12.33
N PRO A 5 -3.39 -2.84 12.86
CA PRO A 5 -4.23 -3.96 12.43
C PRO A 5 -5.73 -3.67 12.50
N GLU A 6 -6.16 -2.90 13.51
CA GLU A 6 -7.57 -2.51 13.69
C GLU A 6 -8.03 -1.55 12.59
N GLN A 7 -7.21 -0.56 12.24
CA GLN A 7 -7.49 0.34 11.11
C GLN A 7 -7.45 -0.40 9.78
N PHE A 8 -6.56 -1.38 9.66
CA PHE A 8 -6.47 -2.23 8.48
C PHE A 8 -7.72 -3.11 8.29
N ALA A 9 -8.32 -3.61 9.37
CA ALA A 9 -9.55 -4.39 9.30
C ALA A 9 -10.68 -3.64 8.57
N THR A 10 -10.72 -2.31 8.67
CA THR A 10 -11.70 -1.48 7.94
C THR A 10 -11.56 -1.59 6.43
N ILE A 11 -10.35 -1.78 5.90
CA ILE A 11 -10.08 -1.84 4.45
C ILE A 11 -9.76 -3.24 3.94
N GLU A 12 -9.71 -4.24 4.82
CA GLU A 12 -9.32 -5.60 4.46
C GLU A 12 -10.21 -6.17 3.35
N HIS A 13 -11.51 -5.82 3.37
CA HIS A 13 -12.49 -6.24 2.39
C HIS A 13 -12.23 -5.70 0.97
N CYS A 14 -11.46 -4.61 0.81
CA CYS A 14 -11.05 -4.08 -0.49
C CYS A 14 -9.92 -4.89 -1.13
N LEU A 15 -9.17 -5.64 -0.33
CA LEU A 15 -7.93 -6.27 -0.73
C LEU A 15 -8.17 -7.70 -1.25
N PRO A 16 -7.41 -8.14 -2.26
CA PRO A 16 -7.54 -9.50 -2.74
C PRO A 16 -7.06 -10.49 -1.67
N ARG A 17 -7.79 -11.61 -1.55
CA ARG A 17 -7.39 -12.73 -0.71
C ARG A 17 -6.04 -13.27 -1.18
N GLN A 18 -5.08 -13.33 -0.26
CA GLN A 18 -3.75 -13.87 -0.55
C GLN A 18 -3.87 -15.38 -0.83
N ARG A 19 -3.22 -15.84 -1.91
CA ARG A 19 -3.19 -17.27 -2.31
C ARG A 19 -1.76 -17.75 -2.44
N GLY A 20 -1.52 -19.00 -2.05
CA GLY A 20 -0.20 -19.63 -2.08
C GLY A 20 0.69 -19.20 -0.91
N ASN A 21 1.98 -19.48 -1.02
CA ASN A 21 2.97 -19.10 -0.02
C ASN A 21 3.36 -17.62 -0.21
N VAL A 22 2.83 -16.74 0.64
CA VAL A 22 3.07 -15.30 0.55
C VAL A 22 3.91 -14.84 1.73
N SER A 23 5.08 -14.25 1.45
CA SER A 23 6.06 -13.83 2.46
C SER A 23 5.74 -12.48 3.13
N LEU A 24 4.85 -11.67 2.55
CA LEU A 24 4.43 -10.37 3.07
C LEU A 24 2.92 -10.34 3.25
N SER A 25 2.44 -9.92 4.42
CA SER A 25 1.01 -9.72 4.65
C SER A 25 0.48 -8.55 3.82
N ASN A 26 -0.84 -8.51 3.62
CA ASN A 26 -1.49 -7.34 3.01
C ASN A 26 -1.20 -6.06 3.80
N LEU A 27 -1.26 -6.10 5.14
CA LEU A 27 -0.94 -4.98 6.01
C LEU A 27 0.49 -4.45 5.78
N GLN A 28 1.49 -5.31 5.69
CA GLN A 28 2.87 -4.89 5.43
C GLN A 28 3.01 -4.17 4.09
N VAL A 29 2.35 -4.67 3.05
CA VAL A 29 2.36 -4.04 1.72
C VAL A 29 1.63 -2.70 1.75
N VAL A 30 0.49 -2.60 2.43
CA VAL A 30 -0.24 -1.35 2.60
C VAL A 30 0.61 -0.31 3.33
N ASN A 31 1.23 -0.67 4.46
CA ASN A 31 2.10 0.25 5.20
C ASN A 31 3.30 0.73 4.37
N ALA A 32 3.88 -0.14 3.54
CA ALA A 32 4.95 0.26 2.62
C ALA A 32 4.47 1.25 1.54
N ILE A 33 3.28 1.03 0.97
CA ILE A 33 2.66 1.94 -0.01
C ILE A 33 2.37 3.29 0.63
N LEU A 34 1.78 3.31 1.82
CA LEU A 34 1.48 4.53 2.57
C LEU A 34 2.74 5.31 2.93
N TYR A 35 3.81 4.61 3.31
CA TYR A 35 5.11 5.23 3.56
C TYR A 35 5.64 5.96 2.32
N VAL A 36 5.62 5.30 1.16
CA VAL A 36 6.06 5.91 -0.12
C VAL A 36 5.17 7.08 -0.51
N ALA A 37 3.86 6.96 -0.35
CA ALA A 37 2.90 8.02 -0.67
C ALA A 37 3.10 9.27 0.20
N GLU A 38 3.40 9.10 1.48
CA GLU A 38 3.61 10.22 2.40
C GLU A 38 4.98 10.89 2.22
N HIS A 39 6.03 10.11 1.97
CA HIS A 39 7.41 10.62 1.92
C HIS A 39 7.86 11.01 0.50
N GLY A 40 7.10 10.66 -0.53
CA GLY A 40 7.45 10.91 -1.92
C GLY A 40 8.78 10.26 -2.35
N CYS A 41 9.20 9.17 -1.70
CA CYS A 41 10.48 8.52 -1.97
C CYS A 41 10.37 7.50 -3.12
N LYS A 42 11.46 7.29 -3.86
CA LYS A 42 11.53 6.18 -4.84
C LYS A 42 11.40 4.83 -4.12
N TRP A 43 10.82 3.81 -4.78
CA TRP A 43 10.68 2.46 -4.22
C TRP A 43 12.00 1.85 -3.74
N ARG A 44 13.12 2.10 -4.45
CA ARG A 44 14.46 1.66 -4.04
C ARG A 44 14.93 2.27 -2.71
N GLY A 45 14.36 3.42 -2.32
CA GLY A 45 14.60 4.09 -1.04
C GLY A 45 13.72 3.58 0.10
N LEU A 46 12.83 2.61 -0.14
CA LEU A 46 11.97 2.05 0.90
C LEU A 46 12.82 1.42 2.03
N PRO A 47 12.57 1.76 3.30
CA PRO A 47 13.28 1.16 4.42
C PRO A 47 13.18 -0.37 4.43
N LYS A 48 14.31 -1.04 4.67
CA LYS A 48 14.41 -2.53 4.66
C LYS A 48 13.42 -3.22 5.61
N ARG A 49 12.95 -2.54 6.66
CA ARG A 49 11.95 -3.07 7.61
C ARG A 49 10.62 -3.45 6.95
N PHE A 50 10.27 -2.83 5.82
CA PHE A 50 9.07 -3.17 5.07
C PHE A 50 9.22 -4.44 4.23
N GLY A 51 10.46 -4.90 4.01
CA GLY A 51 10.78 -6.04 3.18
C GLY A 51 11.34 -5.64 1.81
N ASN A 52 11.32 -6.58 0.87
CA ASN A 52 11.90 -6.36 -0.46
C ASN A 52 11.02 -5.40 -1.28
N TRP A 53 11.57 -4.23 -1.61
CA TRP A 53 10.88 -3.20 -2.38
C TRP A 53 10.32 -3.72 -3.71
N HIS A 54 11.02 -4.64 -4.39
CA HIS A 54 10.59 -5.16 -5.69
C HIS A 54 9.31 -6.02 -5.56
N THR A 55 9.21 -6.81 -4.50
CA THR A 55 8.01 -7.61 -4.18
C THR A 55 6.82 -6.71 -3.89
N ILE A 56 7.02 -5.66 -3.10
CA ILE A 56 6.00 -4.69 -2.72
C ILE A 56 5.53 -3.92 -3.96
N TYR A 57 6.46 -3.40 -4.74
CA TYR A 57 6.19 -2.68 -5.99
C TYR A 57 5.38 -3.54 -6.97
N THR A 58 5.79 -4.80 -7.19
CA THR A 58 5.09 -5.71 -8.11
C THR A 58 3.65 -5.96 -7.66
N ARG A 59 3.40 -6.08 -6.34
CA ARG A 59 2.06 -6.23 -5.79
C ARG A 59 1.24 -4.96 -5.91
N MET A 60 1.82 -3.81 -5.56
CA MET A 60 1.21 -2.50 -5.72
C MET A 60 0.78 -2.28 -7.17
N ASN A 61 1.67 -2.48 -8.14
CA ASN A 61 1.36 -2.32 -9.57
C ASN A 61 0.21 -3.23 -10.02
N ARG A 62 0.15 -4.48 -9.52
CA ARG A 62 -0.98 -5.38 -9.78
C ARG A 62 -2.29 -4.86 -9.17
N TRP A 63 -2.23 -4.32 -7.95
CA TRP A 63 -3.39 -3.75 -7.26
C TRP A 63 -3.90 -2.48 -7.93
N THR A 64 -3.01 -1.61 -8.40
CA THR A 64 -3.35 -0.42 -9.20
C THR A 64 -4.12 -0.81 -10.45
N LYS A 65 -3.57 -1.75 -11.24
CA LYS A 65 -4.22 -2.23 -12.48
C LYS A 65 -5.57 -2.90 -12.24
N ALA A 66 -5.81 -3.42 -11.04
CA ALA A 66 -7.06 -4.07 -10.64
C ALA A 66 -8.05 -3.12 -9.92
N GLY A 67 -7.76 -1.81 -9.83
CA GLY A 67 -8.58 -0.83 -9.10
C GLY A 67 -8.71 -1.14 -7.60
N VAL A 68 -7.77 -1.90 -7.03
CA VAL A 68 -7.76 -2.24 -5.60
C VAL A 68 -7.30 -1.04 -4.78
N LEU A 69 -6.27 -0.33 -5.24
CA LEU A 69 -5.76 0.84 -4.53
C LEU A 69 -6.80 1.95 -4.45
N ASP A 70 -7.52 2.24 -5.54
CA ASP A 70 -8.54 3.30 -5.55
C ASP A 70 -9.62 3.05 -4.50
N ARG A 71 -10.17 1.82 -4.46
CA ARG A 71 -11.16 1.42 -3.45
C ARG A 71 -10.61 1.45 -2.03
N MET A 72 -9.41 0.91 -1.83
CA MET A 72 -8.75 0.91 -0.53
C MET A 72 -8.55 2.34 -0.01
N PHE A 73 -8.10 3.25 -0.86
CA PHE A 73 -7.84 4.63 -0.49
C PHE A 73 -9.12 5.43 -0.23
N GLU A 74 -10.17 5.20 -1.03
CA GLU A 74 -11.48 5.78 -0.79
C GLU A 74 -12.01 5.38 0.60
N GLU A 75 -11.90 4.10 0.97
CA GLU A 75 -12.31 3.62 2.29
C GLU A 75 -11.43 4.19 3.42
N LEU A 76 -10.11 4.32 3.23
CA LEU A 76 -9.23 4.97 4.21
C LEU A 76 -9.60 6.44 4.45
N GLN A 77 -10.04 7.15 3.40
CA GLN A 77 -10.50 8.53 3.52
C GLN A 77 -11.86 8.60 4.22
N ARG A 78 -12.81 7.72 3.86
CA ARG A 78 -14.13 7.62 4.50
C ARG A 78 -14.03 7.31 6.00
N ALA A 79 -13.13 6.39 6.36
CA ALA A 79 -12.85 6.03 7.74
C ALA A 79 -11.98 7.06 8.50
N GLN A 80 -11.58 8.16 7.84
CA GLN A 80 -10.70 9.21 8.38
C GLN A 80 -9.38 8.68 8.95
N VAL A 81 -8.91 7.53 8.45
CA VAL A 81 -7.64 6.92 8.87
C VAL A 81 -6.45 7.67 8.26
N VAL A 82 -6.64 8.24 7.06
CA VAL A 82 -5.58 8.92 6.30
C VAL A 82 -6.05 10.31 5.88
N ARG A 83 -5.20 11.33 6.08
CA ARG A 83 -5.42 12.72 5.61
C ARG A 83 -4.63 13.09 4.35
N ILE A 84 -3.95 12.12 3.75
CA ILE A 84 -3.07 12.33 2.60
C ILE A 84 -3.93 12.58 1.35
N LYS A 85 -3.71 13.72 0.69
CA LYS A 85 -4.16 13.92 -0.69
C LYS A 85 -3.33 12.99 -1.58
N ILE A 86 -3.98 12.01 -2.20
CA ILE A 86 -3.30 11.12 -3.13
C ILE A 86 -3.13 11.89 -4.43
N GLU A 87 -2.05 12.65 -4.52
CA GLU A 87 -1.50 12.99 -5.82
C GLU A 87 -0.85 11.71 -6.33
N ALA A 88 -1.39 11.14 -7.40
CA ALA A 88 -0.96 9.87 -7.95
C ALA A 88 0.57 9.82 -8.00
N VAL A 89 1.18 9.00 -7.14
CA VAL A 89 2.63 8.85 -7.09
C VAL A 89 3.03 7.99 -8.29
N SER A 90 3.12 8.64 -9.44
CA SER A 90 3.84 8.16 -10.62
C SER A 90 5.34 8.33 -10.35
N LEU A 91 5.87 7.58 -9.38
CA LEU A 91 7.31 7.43 -9.21
C LEU A 91 7.71 6.10 -9.82
N ASP A 92 7.96 6.12 -11.12
CA ASP A 92 9.02 5.33 -11.73
C ASP A 92 9.47 5.95 -13.06
N SER A 93 10.74 6.35 -13.08
CA SER A 93 11.74 5.98 -14.10
C SER A 93 13.08 6.62 -13.73
N THR A 94 14.00 5.83 -13.19
CA THR A 94 15.44 5.98 -13.47
C THR A 94 16.04 4.60 -13.61
#